data_AF-A0A349GYX1-F1
#
_entry.id   AF-A0A349GYX1-F1
#
_cell.length_a   1.000
_cell.length_b   1.000
_cell.length_c   1.000
_cell.angle_alpha   90.00
_cell.angle_beta   90.00
_cell.angle_gamma   90.00
#
_symmetry.space_group_name_H-M   'P 1'
#
loop_
_entity.id
_entity.type
_entity.pdbx_description
1 polymer ?
#
loop_
_entity_poly.entity_id
_entity_poly.type
_entity_poly.pdbx_seq_one_letter_code
_entity_poly.pdbx_strand_id
1 'polypeptide(L)'
;MTEVPLSGPAAKTKALEKDINAARRGDWEAKHRVERNLMPVLTTMAKKRASDVSSINDMIEHGKAGIATAIKKFKPGTSADRFQIFALPFIEAEMDGKKSGFFSRLFGR
;
A
#
# COMPACT_ATOMS: atom_id res chain seq x y z
N MET A 1 -27.72 -18.16 22.36
CA MET A 1 -27.16 -17.84 21.03
C MET A 1 -26.07 -16.83 21.24
N THR A 2 -24.81 -17.27 21.25
CA THR A 2 -23.64 -16.40 21.38
C THR A 2 -23.32 -15.81 20.03
N GLU A 3 -23.41 -14.49 19.90
CA GLU A 3 -22.97 -13.76 18.72
C GLU A 3 -21.45 -13.92 18.60
N VAL A 4 -20.98 -14.67 17.59
CA VAL A 4 -19.56 -14.73 17.26
C VAL A 4 -19.21 -13.41 16.59
N PRO A 5 -18.31 -12.58 17.17
CA PRO A 5 -17.88 -11.36 16.51
C PRO A 5 -17.15 -11.75 15.23
N LEU A 6 -17.71 -11.38 14.07
CA LEU A 6 -17.14 -11.63 12.74
C LEU A 6 -15.88 -10.78 12.46
N SER A 7 -15.12 -10.40 13.49
CA SER A 7 -13.85 -9.69 13.39
C SER A 7 -12.70 -10.66 13.12
N GLY A 8 -12.84 -11.51 12.10
CA GLY A 8 -11.79 -12.43 11.66
C GLY A 8 -10.89 -11.82 10.57
N PRO A 9 -9.69 -12.39 10.31
CA PRO A 9 -8.82 -12.00 9.20
C PRO A 9 -9.56 -11.92 7.85
N ALA A 10 -10.51 -12.85 7.61
CA ALA A 10 -11.32 -12.89 6.39
C ALA A 10 -12.24 -11.67 6.22
N ALA A 11 -12.79 -11.11 7.31
CA ALA A 11 -13.64 -9.92 7.24
C ALA A 11 -12.82 -8.68 6.89
N LYS A 12 -11.60 -8.57 7.42
CA LYS A 12 -10.64 -7.51 7.05
C LYS A 12 -10.24 -7.61 5.58
N THR A 13 -9.98 -8.82 5.08
CA THR A 13 -9.66 -9.04 3.66
C THR A 13 -10.81 -8.63 2.73
N LYS A 14 -12.06 -9.00 3.06
CA LYS A 14 -13.24 -8.60 2.28
C LYS A 14 -13.48 -7.09 2.31
N ALA A 15 -13.30 -6.44 3.46
CA ALA A 15 -13.42 -4.99 3.58
C ALA A 15 -12.35 -4.28 2.72
N LEU A 16 -11.10 -4.75 2.77
CA LEU A 16 -10.02 -4.23 1.95
C LEU A 16 -10.29 -4.40 0.45
N GLU A 17 -10.81 -5.56 0.04
CA GLU A 17 -11.19 -5.79 -1.36
C GLU A 17 -12.27 -4.81 -1.84
N LYS A 18 -13.29 -4.58 -1.03
CA LYS A 18 -14.34 -3.59 -1.30
C LYS A 18 -13.73 -2.20 -1.46
N ASP A 19 -12.86 -1.80 -0.54
CA ASP A 19 -12.23 -0.49 -0.56
C ASP A 19 -11.29 -0.32 -1.77
N ILE A 20 -10.51 -1.34 -2.14
CA ILE A 20 -9.69 -1.31 -3.37
C ILE A 20 -10.57 -1.09 -4.60
N ASN A 21 -11.66 -1.85 -4.72
CA ASN A 21 -12.57 -1.75 -5.87
C ASN A 21 -13.28 -0.39 -5.94
N ALA A 22 -13.69 0.17 -4.80
CA ALA A 22 -14.28 1.50 -4.74
C ALA A 22 -13.24 2.59 -5.06
N ALA A 23 -12.03 2.50 -4.48
CA ALA A 23 -10.94 3.45 -4.71
C ALA A 23 -10.53 3.50 -6.19
N ARG A 24 -10.55 2.36 -6.89
CA ARG A 24 -10.33 2.30 -8.34
C ARG A 24 -11.34 3.09 -9.16
N ARG A 25 -12.56 3.23 -8.67
CA ARG A 25 -13.64 4.00 -9.30
C ARG A 25 -13.61 5.48 -8.92
N GLY A 26 -12.60 5.92 -8.16
CA GLY A 26 -12.43 7.31 -7.77
C GLY A 26 -13.01 7.67 -6.40
N ASP A 27 -13.46 6.68 -5.61
CA ASP A 27 -13.88 6.92 -4.22
C ASP A 27 -12.67 7.32 -3.35
N TRP A 28 -12.64 8.60 -2.97
CA TRP A 28 -11.58 9.14 -2.12
C TRP A 28 -11.57 8.47 -0.75
N GLU A 29 -12.72 8.28 -0.12
CA GLU A 29 -12.78 7.72 1.23
C GLU A 29 -12.26 6.28 1.24
N ALA A 30 -12.61 5.50 0.21
CA ALA A 30 -12.08 4.16 0.04
C ALA A 30 -10.56 4.16 -0.18
N LYS A 31 -10.04 5.08 -1.01
CA LYS A 31 -8.58 5.26 -1.17
C LYS A 31 -7.92 5.55 0.18
N HIS A 32 -8.48 6.45 0.98
CA HIS A 32 -7.96 6.79 2.30
C HIS A 32 -7.97 5.58 3.26
N ARG A 33 -9.02 4.75 3.23
CA ARG A 33 -9.08 3.51 4.01
C ARG A 33 -8.00 2.51 3.58
N VAL A 34 -7.74 2.35 2.28
CA VAL A 34 -6.63 1.50 1.78
C VAL A 34 -5.27 2.04 2.26
N GLU A 35 -5.04 3.35 2.18
CA GLU A 35 -3.81 3.98 2.66
C GLU A 35 -3.60 3.75 4.16
N ARG A 36 -4.65 3.91 4.98
CA ARG A 36 -4.58 3.64 6.43
C ARG A 36 -4.21 2.19 6.74
N ASN A 37 -4.71 1.23 5.97
CA ASN A 37 -4.34 -0.18 6.13
C ASN A 37 -2.84 -0.42 5.85
N LEU A 38 -2.25 0.34 4.93
CA LEU A 38 -0.83 0.22 4.57
C LEU A 38 0.11 1.16 5.33
N MET A 39 -0.41 2.06 6.17
CA MET A 39 0.40 3.02 6.94
C MET A 39 1.52 2.37 7.78
N PRO A 40 1.32 1.22 8.45
CA PRO A 40 2.40 0.56 9.17
C PRO A 40 3.57 0.13 8.27
N VAL A 41 3.27 -0.27 7.03
CA VAL A 41 4.26 -0.64 6.02
C VAL A 41 5.02 0.60 5.58
N LEU A 42 4.31 1.68 5.21
CA LEU A 42 4.92 2.94 4.80
C LEU A 42 5.86 3.49 5.89
N THR A 43 5.40 3.48 7.14
CA THR A 43 6.16 3.98 8.29
C THR A 43 7.43 3.16 8.51
N THR A 44 7.32 1.83 8.45
CA THR A 44 8.47 0.92 8.58
C THR A 44 9.47 1.13 7.46
N MET A 45 9.01 1.29 6.22
CA MET A 45 9.86 1.49 5.06
C MET A 45 10.58 2.84 5.07
N ALA A 46 9.88 3.90 5.48
CA ALA A 46 10.44 5.25 5.61
C ALA A 46 11.49 5.31 6.73
N LYS A 47 11.17 4.78 7.93
CA LYS A 47 12.11 4.74 9.07
C LYS A 47 13.37 3.90 8.83
N LYS A 48 13.35 2.97 7.87
CA LYS A 48 14.54 2.21 7.44
C LYS A 48 15.45 3.01 6.50
N ARG A 49 14.92 4.05 5.84
CA ARG A 49 15.63 4.84 4.82
C ARG A 49 16.05 6.22 5.34
N ALA A 50 15.34 6.75 6.34
CA ALA A 50 15.59 8.05 6.92
C ALA A 50 15.41 8.04 8.45
N SER A 51 16.12 8.94 9.12
CA SER A 51 16.08 9.13 10.57
C SER A 51 15.43 10.45 10.99
N ASP A 52 15.42 11.46 10.12
CA ASP A 52 14.78 12.74 10.36
C ASP A 52 13.28 12.71 9.99
N VAL A 53 12.49 13.46 10.75
CA VAL A 53 11.02 13.47 10.62
C VAL A 53 10.58 14.00 9.26
N SER A 54 11.30 14.98 8.69
CA SER A 54 10.94 15.59 7.40
C SER A 54 11.02 14.55 6.29
N SER A 55 12.17 13.88 6.14
CA SER A 55 12.37 12.87 5.12
C SER A 55 11.46 11.66 5.31
N ILE A 56 11.17 11.27 6.55
CA ILE A 56 10.19 10.21 6.83
C ILE A 56 8.80 10.59 6.31
N ASN A 57 8.35 11.82 6.58
CA ASN A 57 7.04 12.30 6.12
C ASN A 57 6.99 12.39 4.60
N ASP A 58 8.03 12.92 3.95
CA ASP A 58 8.12 13.00 2.50
C ASP A 58 8.04 11.60 1.87
N MET A 59 8.80 10.63 2.39
CA MET A 59 8.73 9.24 1.92
C MET A 59 7.35 8.62 2.11
N ILE A 60 6.65 8.93 3.21
CA ILE A 60 5.29 8.42 3.43
C ILE A 60 4.32 9.00 2.38
N GLU A 61 4.40 10.30 2.07
CA GLU A 61 3.57 10.91 1.03
C GLU A 61 3.85 10.33 -0.36
N HIS A 62 5.13 10.13 -0.70
CA HIS A 62 5.51 9.42 -1.93
C HIS A 62 4.98 7.98 -1.95
N GLY A 63 5.07 7.27 -0.82
CA GLY A 63 4.52 5.93 -0.67
C GLY A 63 3.01 5.86 -0.94
N LYS A 64 2.24 6.87 -0.50
CA LYS A 64 0.80 6.97 -0.80
C LYS A 64 0.54 7.12 -2.30
N ALA A 65 1.38 7.85 -3.03
CA ALA A 65 1.30 7.91 -4.50
C ALA A 65 1.53 6.52 -5.12
N GLY A 66 2.46 5.74 -4.57
CA GLY A 66 2.69 4.35 -4.96
C GLY A 66 1.46 3.45 -4.72
N ILE A 67 0.80 3.61 -3.57
CA ILE A 67 -0.47 2.93 -3.27
C ILE A 67 -1.54 3.28 -4.30
N ALA A 68 -1.70 4.57 -4.62
CA ALA A 68 -2.68 5.01 -5.62
C ALA A 68 -2.43 4.37 -7.01
N THR A 69 -1.16 4.21 -7.39
CA THR A 69 -0.77 3.50 -8.62
C THR A 69 -1.08 2.01 -8.53
N ALA A 70 -0.78 1.36 -7.40
CA ALA A 70 -1.10 -0.05 -7.17
C ALA A 70 -2.61 -0.31 -7.23
N ILE A 71 -3.43 0.54 -6.60
CA ILE A 71 -4.90 0.45 -6.64
C ILE A 71 -5.39 0.41 -8.09
N LYS A 72 -4.93 1.33 -8.95
CA LYS A 72 -5.33 1.39 -10.37
C LYS A 72 -4.97 0.13 -11.15
N LYS A 73 -3.82 -0.47 -10.84
CA LYS A 73 -3.24 -1.61 -11.58
C LYS A 73 -3.68 -2.98 -11.04
N PHE A 74 -4.19 -3.05 -9.82
CA PHE A 74 -4.61 -4.32 -9.22
C PHE A 74 -5.85 -4.88 -9.93
N LYS A 75 -5.81 -6.16 -10.33
CA LYS A 75 -6.92 -6.79 -11.06
C LYS A 75 -7.99 -7.30 -10.08
N PRO A 76 -9.29 -7.11 -10.37
CA PRO A 76 -10.36 -7.69 -9.56
C PRO A 76 -10.28 -9.23 -9.62
N GLY A 77 -10.62 -9.91 -8.52
CA GLY A 77 -10.55 -11.38 -8.41
C GLY A 77 -9.18 -11.93 -8.05
N THR A 78 -8.15 -11.09 -7.97
CA THR A 78 -6.93 -11.43 -7.24
C THR A 78 -7.19 -11.23 -5.76
N SER A 79 -6.91 -12.22 -4.93
CA SER A 79 -7.21 -12.17 -3.51
C SER A 79 -6.55 -10.94 -2.85
N ALA A 80 -7.34 -10.17 -2.10
CA ALA A 80 -6.91 -8.89 -1.50
C ALA A 80 -5.84 -9.07 -0.41
N ASP A 81 -5.69 -10.27 0.13
CA ASP A 81 -4.55 -10.66 0.98
C ASP A 81 -3.19 -10.46 0.27
N ARG A 82 -3.16 -10.55 -1.06
CA ARG A 82 -1.97 -10.31 -1.89
C ARG A 82 -1.80 -8.85 -2.27
N PHE A 83 -2.76 -7.97 -1.97
CA PHE A 83 -2.68 -6.56 -2.36
C PHE A 83 -1.46 -5.87 -1.74
N GLN A 84 -1.19 -6.11 -0.46
CA GLN A 84 -0.04 -5.52 0.23
C GLN A 84 1.28 -5.90 -0.48
N ILE A 85 1.47 -7.19 -0.80
CA ILE A 85 2.65 -7.69 -1.51
C ILE A 85 2.73 -7.09 -2.92
N PHE A 86 1.59 -7.05 -3.62
CA PHE A 86 1.49 -6.46 -4.95
C PHE A 86 1.82 -4.96 -4.95
N ALA A 87 1.47 -4.23 -3.89
CA ALA A 87 1.67 -2.78 -3.79
C ALA A 87 3.14 -2.40 -3.53
N LEU A 88 3.94 -3.29 -2.93
CA LEU A 88 5.32 -2.97 -2.51
C LEU A 88 6.20 -2.38 -3.63
N PRO A 89 6.27 -2.95 -4.86
CA PRO A 89 7.13 -2.40 -5.91
C PRO A 89 6.71 -0.99 -6.35
N PHE A 90 5.41 -0.68 -6.30
CA PHE A 90 4.91 0.65 -6.63
C PHE A 90 5.21 1.67 -5.52
N ILE A 91 5.10 1.24 -4.27
CA ILE A 91 5.46 2.05 -3.09
C ILE A 91 6.96 2.37 -3.12
N GLU A 92 7.81 1.37 -3.35
CA GLU A 92 9.26 1.54 -3.39
C GLU A 92 9.69 2.45 -4.54
N ALA A 93 9.12 2.27 -5.73
CA ALA A 93 9.46 3.10 -6.89
C ALA A 93 9.14 4.59 -6.68
N GLU A 94 8.05 4.89 -5.96
CA GLU A 94 7.70 6.29 -5.64
C GLU A 94 8.53 6.83 -4.47
N MET A 95 8.77 6.02 -3.42
CA MET A 95 9.59 6.42 -2.26
C MET A 95 11.05 6.70 -2.62
N ASP A 96 11.67 5.85 -3.45
CA ASP A 96 13.06 6.02 -3.87
C ASP A 96 13.19 7.11 -4.98
N GLY A 97 12.06 7.68 -5.44
CA GLY A 97 11.99 8.58 -6.59
C GLY A 97 12.37 7.89 -7.92
N LYS A 98 12.34 8.64 -9.03
CA LYS A 98 12.70 8.13 -10.38
C LYS A 98 14.15 7.58 -10.53
N LYS A 99 14.91 7.40 -9.44
CA LYS A 99 16.35 7.11 -9.47
C LYS A 99 16.76 5.70 -9.01
N SER A 100 15.87 4.79 -8.63
CA SER A 100 16.33 3.45 -8.23
C SER A 100 15.30 2.38 -8.53
N GLY A 101 15.41 1.76 -9.70
CA GLY A 101 14.66 0.55 -10.04
C GLY A 101 15.26 -0.66 -9.33
N PHE A 102 14.41 -1.64 -9.00
CA PHE A 102 14.79 -2.97 -8.49
C PHE A 102 15.90 -3.64 -9.35
N PHE A 103 15.90 -3.41 -10.66
CA PHE A 103 16.94 -3.92 -11.58
C PHE A 103 18.29 -3.18 -11.45
N SER A 104 18.32 -1.94 -10.98
CA SER A 104 19.57 -1.19 -10.77
C SER A 104 20.38 -1.74 -9.60
N ARG A 105 19.74 -2.36 -8.61
CA ARG A 105 20.40 -2.97 -7.45
C ARG A 105 20.76 -4.45 -7.66
N LEU A 106 20.10 -5.13 -8.60
CA LEU A 106 20.41 -6.53 -8.96
C LEU A 106 21.36 -6.68 -10.16
N PHE A 107 21.43 -5.69 -11.06
CA PHE A 107 22.30 -5.72 -12.25
C PHE A 107 23.18 -4.48 -12.40
N GLY A 108 23.14 -3.54 -11.46
CA GLY A 108 24.03 -2.38 -11.43
C GLY A 108 25.35 -2.73 -10.77
N ARG A 109 26.39 -2.71 -11.60
CA ARG A 109 27.80 -2.87 -11.26
C ARG A 109 28.35 -1.64 -10.53
#